data_AF-A0A975VD46-F1
#
_entry.id   AF-A0A975VD46-F1
#
_cell.length_a   1.000
_cell.length_b   1.000
_cell.length_c   1.000
_cell.angle_alpha   90.00
_cell.angle_beta   90.00
_cell.angle_gamma   90.00
#
_symmetry.space_group_name_H-M   'P 1'
#
loop_
_entity.id
_entity.type
_entity.pdbx_description
1 polymer ?
#
loop_
_entity_poly.entity_id
_entity_poly.type
_entity_poly.pdbx_seq_one_letter_code
_entity_poly.pdbx_strand_id
1 'polypeptide(L)'
;LDIETAITELATGEALLSLLDAKGRPSVTERVFVLPPGSQLGPITPEQRKALIAGSLVAGAYEKTVDRESAYEKLKGRAESAQAPGGSAPGAPAGAPAAEGGMFDTLRDAVFGSTGPRGGKREGLAESMAKSAVRTMGSAVGREIIRGVLGSIMGSKRR
;
A
#
# COMPACT_ATOMS: atom_id res chain seq x y z
N LEU A 1 -31.15 -11.05 58.77
CA LEU A 1 -30.96 -10.00 57.74
C LEU A 1 -32.26 -9.91 56.96
N ASP A 2 -32.86 -8.73 56.84
CA ASP A 2 -33.96 -8.54 55.89
C ASP A 2 -33.36 -8.37 54.49
N ILE A 3 -33.61 -9.35 53.61
CA ILE A 3 -32.97 -9.43 52.30
C ILE A 3 -33.49 -8.34 51.37
N GLU A 4 -34.78 -8.03 51.41
CA GLU A 4 -35.41 -7.05 50.52
C GLU A 4 -34.83 -5.66 50.78
N THR A 5 -34.79 -5.25 52.05
CA THR A 5 -34.16 -4.00 52.47
C THR A 5 -32.66 -4.02 52.19
N ALA A 6 -31.94 -5.10 52.55
CA ALA A 6 -30.48 -5.16 52.38
C ALA A 6 -30.03 -5.02 50.93
N ILE A 7 -30.75 -5.60 49.96
CA ILE A 7 -30.43 -5.46 48.53
C ILE A 7 -30.45 -3.99 48.09
N THR A 8 -31.39 -3.19 48.61
CA THR A 8 -31.51 -1.77 48.26
C THR A 8 -30.43 -0.89 48.91
N GLU A 9 -29.84 -1.35 50.01
CA GLU A 9 -28.84 -0.62 50.80
C GLU A 9 -27.38 -0.99 50.49
N LEU A 10 -27.13 -1.94 49.58
CA LEU A 10 -25.77 -2.36 49.24
C LEU A 10 -24.99 -1.23 48.56
N ALA A 11 -23.80 -0.94 49.07
CA ALA A 11 -22.86 0.03 48.51
C ALA A 11 -21.77 -0.66 47.66
N THR A 12 -20.95 0.13 46.96
CA THR A 12 -19.79 -0.39 46.22
C THR A 12 -18.81 -1.08 47.15
N GLY A 13 -18.49 -2.33 46.85
CA GLY A 13 -17.60 -3.17 47.65
C GLY A 13 -18.32 -4.02 48.68
N GLU A 14 -19.65 -4.04 48.71
CA GLU A 14 -20.44 -4.92 49.57
C GLU A 14 -21.19 -5.99 48.76
N ALA A 15 -21.40 -7.16 49.37
CA ALA A 15 -22.12 -8.26 48.76
C ALA A 15 -22.94 -9.03 49.80
N LEU A 16 -24.00 -9.69 49.32
CA LEU A 16 -24.72 -10.72 50.06
C LEU A 16 -24.20 -12.08 49.63
N LEU A 17 -23.61 -12.83 50.57
CA LEU A 17 -23.05 -14.16 50.31
C LEU A 17 -23.68 -15.19 51.23
N SER A 18 -23.98 -16.36 50.67
CA SER A 18 -24.30 -17.57 51.41
C SER A 18 -23.20 -18.59 51.12
N LEU A 19 -22.73 -19.26 52.17
CA LEU A 19 -21.72 -20.31 52.06
C LEU A 19 -22.39 -21.67 52.20
N LEU A 20 -21.76 -22.70 51.65
CA LEU A 20 -22.27 -24.06 51.80
C LEU A 20 -21.82 -24.66 53.14
N ASP A 21 -22.71 -25.39 53.80
CA ASP A 21 -22.38 -26.22 54.95
C ASP A 21 -21.61 -27.50 54.54
N ALA A 22 -21.22 -28.31 55.53
CA ALA A 22 -20.47 -29.55 55.30
C ALA A 22 -21.22 -30.60 54.45
N LYS A 23 -22.53 -30.44 54.25
CA LYS A 23 -23.38 -31.29 53.41
C LYS A 23 -23.74 -30.62 52.08
N GLY A 24 -23.14 -29.47 51.77
CA GLY A 24 -23.38 -28.72 50.53
C GLY A 24 -24.67 -27.91 50.52
N ARG A 25 -25.30 -27.63 51.67
CA ARG A 25 -26.53 -26.83 51.76
C ARG A 25 -26.18 -25.37 51.98
N PRO A 26 -26.85 -24.42 51.31
CA PRO A 26 -26.65 -23.00 51.57
C PRO A 26 -26.97 -22.64 53.02
N SER A 27 -26.07 -21.90 53.66
CA SER A 27 -26.25 -21.31 54.99
C SER A 27 -27.09 -20.03 54.90
N VAL A 28 -27.43 -19.47 56.05
CA VAL A 28 -28.05 -18.13 56.12
C VAL A 28 -27.14 -17.12 55.42
N THR A 29 -27.74 -16.24 54.62
CA THR A 29 -27.04 -15.19 53.87
C THR A 29 -26.55 -14.09 54.79
N GLU A 30 -25.31 -13.66 54.58
CA GLU A 30 -24.64 -12.60 55.34
C GLU A 30 -24.23 -11.44 54.43
N ARG A 31 -24.19 -10.23 54.99
CA ARG A 31 -23.67 -9.03 54.32
C ARG A 31 -22.17 -8.94 54.60
N VAL A 32 -21.37 -8.89 53.55
CA VAL A 32 -19.90 -8.92 53.64
C VAL A 32 -19.27 -7.81 52.79
N PHE A 33 -18.02 -7.48 53.12
CA PHE A 33 -17.18 -6.62 52.28
C PHE A 33 -16.34 -7.47 51.32
N VAL A 34 -16.31 -7.06 50.05
CA VAL A 34 -15.49 -7.67 49.00
C VAL A 34 -14.11 -7.01 49.04
N LEU A 35 -13.08 -7.79 49.31
CA LEU A 35 -11.70 -7.34 49.15
C LEU A 35 -11.29 -7.51 47.67
N PRO A 36 -11.16 -6.42 46.88
CA PRO A 36 -10.73 -6.53 45.50
C PRO A 36 -9.29 -7.05 45.42
N PRO A 37 -8.92 -7.74 44.32
CA PRO A 37 -7.54 -8.15 44.11
C PRO A 37 -6.62 -6.92 44.08
N GLY A 38 -5.42 -7.03 44.67
CA GLY A 38 -4.40 -5.98 44.64
C GLY A 38 -3.78 -5.70 43.26
N SER A 39 -4.40 -6.19 42.18
CA SER A 39 -4.01 -5.88 40.81
C SER A 39 -4.52 -4.49 40.41
N GLN A 40 -3.76 -3.78 39.58
CA GLN A 40 -4.23 -2.53 38.98
C GLN A 40 -5.44 -2.81 38.08
N LEU A 41 -6.64 -2.56 38.59
CA LEU A 41 -7.88 -2.56 37.84
C LEU A 41 -8.10 -1.15 37.27
N GLY A 42 -7.95 -1.01 35.96
CA GLY A 42 -8.13 0.27 35.28
C GLY A 42 -7.14 0.46 34.13
N PRO A 43 -7.31 1.53 33.33
CA PRO A 43 -6.38 1.84 32.25
C PRO A 43 -4.97 2.12 32.82
N ILE A 44 -3.95 1.62 32.11
CA ILE A 44 -2.55 1.95 32.41
C ILE A 44 -2.29 3.44 32.18
N THR A 45 -1.34 3.98 32.93
CA THR A 45 -0.91 5.37 32.72
C THR A 45 -0.29 5.56 31.33
N PRO A 46 -0.30 6.78 30.77
CA PRO A 46 0.37 7.07 29.51
C PRO A 46 1.86 6.71 29.52
N GLU A 47 2.52 6.85 30.66
CA GLU A 47 3.94 6.53 30.84
C GLU A 47 4.19 5.01 30.82
N GLN A 48 3.39 4.24 31.57
CA GLN A 48 3.43 2.77 31.53
C GLN A 48 3.16 2.26 30.12
N ARG A 49 2.20 2.86 29.41
CA ARG A 49 1.90 2.52 28.02
C ARG A 49 3.10 2.73 27.11
N LYS A 50 3.79 3.87 27.21
CA LYS A 50 4.99 4.15 26.42
C LYS A 50 6.09 3.12 26.67
N ALA A 51 6.34 2.78 27.93
CA ALA A 51 7.35 1.78 28.30
C ALA A 51 7.02 0.39 27.72
N LEU A 52 5.76 -0.04 27.80
CA LEU A 52 5.31 -1.31 27.22
C LEU A 52 5.44 -1.34 25.69
N ILE A 53 5.09 -0.24 25.00
CA ILE A 53 5.25 -0.14 23.55
C ILE A 53 6.74 -0.21 23.17
N ALA A 54 7.61 0.51 23.89
CA ALA A 54 9.05 0.49 23.63
C ALA A 54 9.70 -0.88 23.86
N GLY A 55 9.17 -1.67 24.81
CA GLY A 55 9.62 -3.04 25.08
C GLY A 55 9.05 -4.11 24.14
N SER A 56 8.19 -3.73 23.19
CA SER A 56 7.56 -4.68 22.26
C SER A 56 8.55 -5.19 21.22
N LEU A 57 8.41 -6.47 20.82
CA LEU A 57 9.21 -7.06 19.74
C LEU A 57 9.04 -6.36 18.39
N VAL A 58 7.89 -5.72 18.19
CA VAL A 58 7.56 -4.97 16.97
C VAL A 58 7.76 -3.46 17.13
N ALA A 59 8.39 -3.02 18.23
CA ALA A 59 8.78 -1.63 18.39
C ALA A 59 9.70 -1.23 17.22
N GLY A 60 9.40 -0.10 16.59
CA GLY A 60 10.06 0.43 15.40
C GLY A 60 9.46 -0.02 14.06
N ALA A 61 8.60 -1.05 14.04
CA ALA A 61 8.08 -1.62 12.79
C ALA A 61 6.81 -0.93 12.27
N TYR A 62 5.90 -0.52 13.16
CA TYR A 62 4.55 -0.06 12.81
C TYR A 62 4.23 1.37 13.27
N GLU A 63 5.21 2.10 13.81
CA GLU A 63 5.02 3.48 14.28
C GLU A 63 4.88 4.47 13.12
N LYS A 64 5.42 4.12 11.95
CA LYS A 64 5.33 4.96 10.75
C LYS A 64 3.95 4.78 10.13
N THR A 65 3.06 5.73 10.40
CA THR A 65 1.81 5.86 9.66
C THR A 65 2.12 6.17 8.21
N VAL A 66 1.76 5.26 7.30
CA VAL A 66 1.90 5.47 5.86
C VAL A 66 0.53 5.81 5.32
N ASP A 67 0.31 7.10 5.02
CA ASP A 67 -0.85 7.54 4.26
C ASP A 67 -0.53 7.41 2.76
N ARG A 68 -1.21 6.47 2.10
CA ARG A 68 -0.97 6.16 0.69
C ARG A 68 -2.04 6.86 -0.14
N GLU A 69 -1.62 7.58 -1.18
CA GLU A 69 -2.53 8.11 -2.18
C GLU A 69 -3.50 7.03 -2.67
N SER A 70 -4.78 7.29 -2.48
CA SER A 70 -5.83 6.35 -2.84
C SER A 70 -5.93 6.21 -4.36
N ALA A 71 -6.42 5.06 -4.84
CA ALA A 71 -6.68 4.89 -6.27
C ALA A 71 -7.66 5.96 -6.80
N TYR A 72 -8.62 6.38 -5.97
CA TYR A 72 -9.57 7.43 -6.28
C TYR A 72 -8.87 8.78 -6.53
N GLU A 73 -7.97 9.20 -5.65
CA GLU A 73 -7.22 10.46 -5.82
C GLU A 73 -6.33 10.45 -7.06
N LYS A 74 -5.68 9.31 -7.33
CA LYS A 74 -4.88 9.15 -8.56
C LYS A 74 -5.73 9.24 -9.82
N LEU A 75 -6.93 8.66 -9.81
CA LEU A 75 -7.85 8.71 -10.96
C LEU A 75 -8.46 10.10 -11.13
N LYS A 76 -8.84 10.76 -10.04
CA LYS A 76 -9.36 12.13 -10.05
C LYS A 76 -8.30 13.11 -10.55
N GLY A 77 -7.07 13.05 -10.02
CA GLY A 77 -5.96 13.86 -10.50
C GLY A 77 -5.63 13.61 -11.98
N ARG A 78 -5.78 12.37 -12.47
CA ARG A 78 -5.65 12.06 -13.91
C ARG A 78 -6.76 12.69 -14.76
N ALA A 79 -8.01 12.68 -14.27
CA ALA A 79 -9.13 13.30 -14.96
C ALA A 79 -9.02 14.83 -15.01
N GLU A 80 -8.59 15.44 -13.90
CA GLU A 80 -8.36 16.88 -13.78
C GLU A 80 -7.16 17.35 -14.61
N SER A 81 -6.06 16.60 -14.62
CA SER A 81 -4.90 16.89 -15.48
C SER A 81 -5.16 16.68 -16.98
N ALA A 82 -6.11 15.81 -17.33
CA ALA A 82 -6.60 15.67 -18.71
C ALA A 82 -7.57 16.79 -19.14
N GLN A 83 -8.13 17.56 -18.18
CA GLN A 83 -9.01 18.70 -18.43
C GLN A 83 -8.32 20.06 -18.33
N ALA A 84 -7.06 20.13 -17.90
CA ALA A 84 -6.27 21.34 -17.99
C ALA A 84 -6.09 21.71 -19.48
N PRO A 85 -6.43 22.95 -19.90
CA PRO A 85 -6.29 23.36 -21.29
C PRO A 85 -4.81 23.36 -21.63
N GLY A 86 -4.39 22.40 -22.46
CA GLY A 86 -3.11 22.44 -23.14
C GLY A 86 -3.00 23.79 -23.84
N GLY A 87 -2.07 24.61 -23.36
CA GLY A 87 -1.72 25.87 -23.98
C GLY A 87 -1.42 25.67 -25.46
N SER A 88 -1.96 26.59 -26.24
CA SER A 88 -1.57 27.02 -27.57
C SER A 88 -0.39 26.24 -28.18
N ALA A 89 -0.69 25.22 -28.99
CA ALA A 89 0.24 24.80 -30.01
C ALA A 89 0.44 25.99 -30.99
N PRO A 90 1.68 26.38 -31.34
CA PRO A 90 1.92 27.43 -32.32
C PRO A 90 1.32 27.03 -33.66
N GLY A 91 0.60 27.97 -34.27
CA GLY A 91 -0.04 27.75 -35.56
C GLY A 91 0.95 27.45 -36.68
N ALA A 92 0.50 26.64 -37.65
CA ALA A 92 0.36 26.97 -39.08
C ALA A 92 0.43 25.69 -39.94
N PRO A 93 -0.11 25.69 -41.19
CA PRO A 93 -1.12 26.56 -41.77
C PRO A 93 -2.35 25.79 -42.29
N ALA A 94 -3.41 26.54 -42.59
CA ALA A 94 -4.52 26.09 -43.41
C ALA A 94 -4.05 25.87 -44.87
N GLY A 95 -4.50 24.77 -45.48
CA GLY A 95 -4.33 24.48 -46.89
C GLY A 95 -5.12 23.22 -47.28
N ALA A 96 -6.35 23.41 -47.74
CA ALA A 96 -7.15 22.41 -48.47
C ALA A 96 -6.54 22.15 -49.87
N PRO A 97 -6.90 21.10 -50.66
CA PRO A 97 -8.14 20.32 -50.61
C PRO A 97 -7.98 18.79 -50.78
N ALA A 98 -9.14 18.15 -50.99
CA ALA A 98 -9.41 16.73 -51.14
C ALA A 98 -8.61 15.97 -52.22
N ALA A 99 -8.67 14.64 -52.06
CA ALA A 99 -8.45 13.58 -53.05
C ALA A 99 -7.00 13.22 -53.39
N GLU A 100 -6.51 12.09 -52.86
CA GLU A 100 -5.98 10.95 -53.64
C GLU A 100 -5.65 9.78 -52.69
N GLY A 101 -6.64 8.91 -52.45
CA GLY A 101 -6.45 7.64 -51.73
C GLY A 101 -5.73 6.61 -52.60
N GLY A 102 -4.45 6.86 -52.87
CA GLY A 102 -3.61 6.04 -53.76
C GLY A 102 -2.63 5.18 -52.97
N MET A 103 -2.38 3.98 -53.52
CA MET A 103 -1.44 2.92 -53.10
C MET A 103 -0.12 3.36 -52.42
N PHE A 104 0.35 4.58 -52.70
CA PHE A 104 1.53 5.18 -52.06
C PHE A 104 1.36 5.42 -50.55
N ASP A 105 0.18 5.87 -50.11
CA ASP A 105 -0.10 6.11 -48.69
C ASP A 105 -0.13 4.78 -47.90
N THR A 106 -0.69 3.73 -48.50
CA THR A 106 -0.67 2.38 -47.93
C THR A 106 0.73 1.77 -47.86
N LEU A 107 1.61 2.07 -48.83
CA LEU A 107 3.01 1.63 -48.82
C LEU A 107 3.82 2.37 -47.75
N ARG A 108 3.59 3.68 -47.61
CA ARG A 108 4.22 4.49 -46.58
C ARG A 108 3.80 4.02 -45.18
N ASP A 109 2.52 3.76 -44.98
CA ASP A 109 1.97 3.24 -43.73
C ASP A 109 2.53 1.84 -43.38
N ALA A 110 2.73 0.97 -44.37
CA ALA A 110 3.32 -0.35 -44.14
C ALA A 110 4.80 -0.27 -43.72
N VAL A 111 5.57 0.68 -44.26
CA VAL A 111 7.00 0.84 -43.95
C VAL A 111 7.23 1.61 -42.65
N PHE A 112 6.56 2.76 -42.48
CA PHE A 112 6.83 3.71 -41.40
C PHE A 112 5.82 3.65 -40.26
N GLY A 113 4.74 2.86 -40.41
CA GLY A 113 3.67 2.79 -39.43
C GLY A 113 2.66 3.90 -39.61
N SER A 114 1.45 3.67 -39.12
CA SER A 114 0.32 4.60 -39.27
C SER A 114 -0.28 4.97 -37.92
N THR A 115 -0.80 6.19 -37.82
CA THR A 115 -1.51 6.67 -36.64
C THR A 115 -3.00 6.72 -36.96
N GLY A 116 -3.77 5.83 -36.34
CA GLY A 116 -5.21 5.74 -36.57
C GLY A 116 -5.99 6.93 -36.00
N PRO A 117 -7.24 7.16 -36.47
CA PRO A 117 -8.07 8.31 -36.10
C PRO A 117 -8.51 8.35 -34.63
N ARG A 118 -8.22 7.29 -33.85
CA ARG A 118 -8.42 7.23 -32.39
C ARG A 118 -7.10 7.23 -31.60
N GLY A 119 -6.00 7.65 -32.21
CA GLY A 119 -4.68 7.75 -31.56
C GLY A 119 -3.92 6.43 -31.39
N GLY A 120 -4.43 5.33 -31.95
CA GLY A 120 -3.73 4.05 -31.96
C GLY A 120 -2.62 4.03 -33.00
N LYS A 121 -1.37 3.82 -32.57
CA LYS A 121 -0.20 3.68 -33.46
C LYS A 121 -0.01 2.22 -33.87
N ARG A 122 0.10 1.95 -35.17
CA ARG A 122 0.52 0.64 -35.71
C ARG A 122 1.99 0.74 -36.10
N GLU A 123 2.84 -0.11 -35.51
CA GLU A 123 4.28 -0.16 -35.81
C GLU A 123 4.49 -0.62 -37.27
N GLY A 124 5.31 0.12 -38.02
CA GLY A 124 5.69 -0.22 -39.39
C GLY A 124 6.83 -1.24 -39.47
N LEU A 125 7.09 -1.75 -40.67
CA LEU A 125 8.15 -2.73 -40.92
C LEU A 125 9.54 -2.20 -40.49
N ALA A 126 9.83 -0.92 -40.74
CA ALA A 126 11.10 -0.31 -40.34
C ALA A 126 11.28 -0.25 -38.81
N GLU A 127 10.21 0.07 -38.09
CA GLU A 127 10.22 0.15 -36.63
C GLU A 127 10.38 -1.25 -36.01
N SER A 128 9.72 -2.27 -36.57
CA SER A 128 9.87 -3.66 -36.12
C SER A 128 11.29 -4.22 -36.37
N MET A 129 11.93 -3.84 -37.48
CA MET A 129 13.31 -4.23 -37.80
C MET A 129 14.32 -3.51 -36.91
N ALA A 130 14.16 -2.20 -36.67
CA ALA A 130 15.02 -1.43 -35.76
C ALA A 130 14.95 -1.97 -34.32
N LYS A 131 13.74 -2.27 -33.84
CA LYS A 131 13.51 -2.85 -32.50
C LYS A 131 14.13 -4.24 -32.36
N SER A 132 14.13 -5.03 -33.42
CA SER A 132 14.79 -6.35 -33.48
C SER A 132 16.31 -6.23 -33.47
N ALA A 133 16.88 -5.26 -34.20
CA ALA A 133 18.33 -5.00 -34.19
C ALA A 133 18.80 -4.57 -32.79
N VAL A 134 18.08 -3.66 -32.13
CA VAL A 134 18.40 -3.20 -30.76
C VAL A 134 18.35 -4.36 -29.75
N ARG A 135 17.32 -5.22 -29.83
CA ARG A 135 17.18 -6.38 -28.93
C ARG A 135 18.31 -7.41 -29.12
N THR A 136 18.80 -7.57 -30.34
CA THR A 136 19.83 -8.55 -30.66
C THR A 136 21.23 -8.00 -30.33
N MET A 137 21.49 -6.71 -30.58
CA MET A 137 22.76 -6.05 -30.24
C MET A 137 22.94 -5.84 -28.72
N GLY A 138 21.85 -5.65 -27.97
CA GLY A 138 21.90 -5.40 -26.52
C GLY A 138 22.40 -6.57 -25.66
N SER A 139 22.22 -7.82 -26.11
CA SER A 139 22.58 -9.01 -25.31
C SER A 139 23.99 -9.54 -25.57
N ALA A 140 24.59 -9.25 -26.73
CA ALA A 140 25.93 -9.69 -27.11
C ALA A 140 27.02 -8.72 -26.59
N VAL A 141 26.86 -7.42 -26.84
CA VAL A 141 27.85 -6.39 -26.44
C VAL A 141 27.94 -6.25 -24.92
N GLY A 142 26.82 -6.42 -24.19
CA GLY A 142 26.80 -6.30 -22.73
C GLY A 142 27.65 -7.34 -21.99
N ARG A 143 27.77 -8.58 -22.52
CA ARG A 143 28.56 -9.64 -21.88
C ARG A 143 30.06 -9.49 -22.13
N GLU A 144 30.45 -8.88 -23.23
CA GLU A 144 31.87 -8.60 -23.54
C GLU A 144 32.42 -7.44 -22.73
N ILE A 145 31.66 -6.34 -22.58
CA ILE A 145 32.07 -5.19 -21.75
C ILE A 145 32.26 -5.60 -20.28
N ILE A 146 31.34 -6.42 -19.75
CA ILE A 146 31.41 -6.91 -18.36
C ILE A 146 32.63 -7.81 -18.13
N ARG A 147 33.09 -8.59 -19.12
CA ARG A 147 34.30 -9.41 -18.96
C ARG A 147 35.60 -8.65 -19.24
N GLY A 148 35.60 -7.72 -20.19
CA GLY A 148 36.81 -7.00 -20.60
C GLY A 148 37.23 -5.90 -19.61
N VAL A 149 36.27 -5.14 -19.07
CA VAL A 149 36.57 -3.96 -18.24
C VAL A 149 36.61 -4.30 -16.74
N LEU A 150 35.78 -5.23 -16.26
CA LEU A 150 35.78 -5.65 -14.85
C LEU A 150 36.77 -6.79 -14.55
N GLY A 151 37.11 -7.63 -15.54
CA GLY A 151 38.09 -8.71 -15.37
C GLY A 151 39.53 -8.23 -15.24
N SER A 152 39.86 -7.06 -15.79
CA SER A 152 41.21 -6.47 -15.77
C SER A 152 41.53 -5.66 -14.50
N ILE A 153 40.52 -5.31 -13.69
CA ILE A 153 40.69 -4.57 -12.43
C ILE A 153 40.71 -5.48 -11.18
N MET A 154 40.18 -6.71 -11.25
CA MET A 154 39.96 -7.55 -10.06
C MET A 154 40.71 -8.90 -10.04
N GLY A 155 41.63 -9.17 -10.96
CA GLY A 155 42.17 -10.53 -11.15
C GLY A 155 43.67 -10.65 -11.43
N SER A 156 44.54 -10.36 -10.47
CA SER A 156 45.90 -10.95 -10.45
C SER A 156 46.46 -11.14 -9.04
N LYS A 157 46.07 -12.27 -8.41
CA LYS A 157 46.90 -12.87 -7.35
C LYS A 157 46.64 -14.38 -7.28
N ARG A 158 47.55 -15.16 -7.88
CA ARG A 158 47.82 -16.53 -7.43
C ARG A 158 49.34 -16.74 -7.37
N ARG A 159 49.81 -16.86 -6.13
CA ARG A 159 50.80 -17.86 -5.75
C ARG A 159 50.15 -19.23 -5.83
#